data_AF-A0AA39GYV2-F1
#
_entry.id   AF-A0AA39GYV2-F1
#
_cell.length_a   1.000
_cell.length_b   1.000
_cell.length_c   1.000
_cell.angle_alpha   90.00
_cell.angle_beta   90.00
_cell.angle_gamma   90.00
#
_symmetry.space_group_name_H-M   'P 1'
#
loop_
_entity.id
_entity.type
_entity.pdbx_description
1 polymer ?
#
loop_
_entity_poly.entity_id
_entity_poly.type
_entity_poly.pdbx_seq_one_letter_code
_entity_poly.pdbx_strand_id
1 'polypeptide(L)'
;MNIPILVVSAVVFSAQLLHAQNATCIDGRDNLISLGECQPFGLLKAFNAKSLRFFSYDRNMRPVCHTSFGVTRPALQFPGFLKIDNTSSLAMLDSLEPENTFIHLTMTRTYPYIQWLCLGGFGMSMFSNFCRFNICAIIGNDYCNFISQPGVYNSSNIPDRFNHTIRLPPLQVDSFLASLLEGNYRIEAHFIASLEERACVSLPADAKLMLTEREELSDFEKTARKVAERCFRFAVAVFVSAQMFDFLFNSIWMHGYIWSLNQKVEMDMSERSAGAIVDHQLSKVGNVERVVSSTVAALAIGVLLLALGYDKRQHTVWELFKHSILIGMMAGCVRCMQMQQRLYPAIHEGFYAYLLTFFVGLTFSVQF
;
A
#
# COMPACT_ATOMS: atom_id res chain seq x y z
N MET A 1 4.10 42.16 -23.30
CA MET A 1 5.21 41.17 -23.26
C MET A 1 4.57 39.79 -23.31
N ASN A 2 4.89 39.03 -24.36
CA ASN A 2 4.14 37.87 -24.84
C ASN A 2 4.22 36.66 -23.90
N ILE A 3 3.06 36.13 -23.51
CA ILE A 3 2.91 34.76 -23.00
C ILE A 3 1.89 34.06 -23.90
N PRO A 4 2.32 33.47 -25.02
CA PRO A 4 1.74 32.19 -25.41
C PRO A 4 2.74 31.32 -26.19
N ILE A 5 3.68 30.65 -25.51
CA ILE A 5 4.48 29.57 -26.12
C ILE A 5 4.57 28.35 -25.18
N LEU A 6 4.48 28.54 -23.86
CA LEU A 6 4.58 27.47 -22.87
C LEU A 6 3.32 26.59 -22.71
N VAL A 7 2.15 27.08 -23.13
CA VAL A 7 0.87 26.34 -22.97
C VAL A 7 0.66 25.30 -24.08
N VAL A 8 1.22 25.53 -25.28
CA VAL A 8 1.00 24.62 -26.43
C VAL A 8 1.89 23.37 -26.35
N SER A 9 3.09 23.47 -25.77
CA SER A 9 4.00 22.31 -25.62
C SER A 9 3.55 21.32 -24.54
N ALA A 10 2.76 21.73 -23.55
CA ALA A 10 2.25 20.85 -22.49
C ALA A 10 1.08 19.96 -22.96
N VAL A 11 0.32 20.40 -23.98
CA VAL A 11 -0.86 19.69 -24.50
C VAL A 11 -0.47 18.59 -25.50
N VAL A 12 0.65 18.74 -26.21
CA VAL A 12 1.13 17.71 -27.16
C VAL A 12 1.82 16.54 -26.45
N PHE A 13 2.45 16.76 -25.28
CA PHE A 13 3.09 15.70 -24.51
C PHE A 13 2.11 14.85 -23.68
N SER A 14 0.90 15.34 -23.41
CA SER A 14 -0.12 14.65 -22.62
C SER A 14 -1.02 13.70 -23.44
N ALA A 15 -1.02 13.82 -24.77
CA ALA A 15 -1.78 12.92 -25.65
C ALA A 15 -1.08 11.57 -25.92
N GLN A 16 0.23 11.45 -25.69
CA GLN A 16 0.98 10.20 -25.93
C GLN A 16 1.11 9.27 -24.71
N LEU A 17 0.66 9.69 -23.53
CA LEU A 17 0.71 8.88 -22.30
C LEU A 17 -0.63 8.21 -21.94
N LEU A 18 -1.68 8.43 -22.72
CA LEU A 18 -3.02 7.86 -22.49
C LEU A 18 -3.29 6.53 -23.19
N HIS A 19 -2.29 5.92 -23.84
CA HIS A 19 -2.36 4.52 -24.26
C HIS A 19 -1.75 3.61 -23.19
N ALA A 20 -2.26 3.68 -21.96
CA ALA A 20 -2.16 2.54 -21.06
C ALA A 20 -3.02 1.44 -21.69
N GLN A 21 -2.35 0.56 -22.43
CA GLN A 21 -2.96 -0.55 -23.16
C GLN A 21 -3.91 -1.27 -22.21
N ASN A 22 -5.20 -1.28 -22.58
CA ASN A 22 -6.19 -2.13 -21.95
C ASN A 22 -5.85 -3.57 -22.37
N ALA A 23 -4.79 -4.13 -21.78
CA ALA A 23 -4.35 -5.48 -22.05
C ALA A 23 -5.41 -6.41 -21.47
N THR A 24 -6.32 -6.88 -22.33
CA THR A 24 -7.33 -7.86 -21.97
C THR A 24 -6.62 -9.15 -21.59
N CYS A 25 -6.81 -9.62 -20.37
CA CYS A 25 -6.33 -10.92 -19.89
C CYS A 25 -6.93 -12.03 -20.76
N ILE A 26 -6.11 -12.69 -21.59
CA ILE A 26 -6.55 -13.77 -22.48
C ILE A 26 -6.51 -15.08 -21.71
N ASP A 27 -7.67 -15.74 -21.58
CA ASP A 27 -7.79 -17.05 -20.94
C ASP A 27 -6.93 -18.10 -21.67
N GLY A 28 -6.26 -18.95 -20.91
CA GLY A 28 -5.36 -19.98 -21.46
C GLY A 28 -3.95 -19.50 -21.75
N ARG A 29 -3.72 -18.18 -21.80
CA ARG A 29 -2.42 -17.58 -22.13
C ARG A 29 -1.85 -16.75 -20.99
N ASP A 30 -2.60 -15.75 -20.55
CA ASP A 30 -2.08 -14.72 -19.64
C ASP A 30 -2.35 -15.07 -18.16
N ASN A 31 -3.37 -15.89 -17.89
CA ASN A 31 -3.73 -16.38 -16.55
C ASN A 31 -3.08 -17.74 -16.21
N LEU A 32 -2.11 -18.19 -17.01
CA LEU A 32 -1.40 -19.45 -16.84
C LEU A 32 -0.30 -19.33 -15.78
N ILE A 33 -0.39 -20.15 -14.73
CA ILE A 33 0.58 -20.34 -13.66
C ILE A 33 1.28 -21.67 -13.89
N SER A 34 2.55 -21.62 -14.27
CA SER A 34 3.41 -22.79 -14.35
C SER A 34 4.16 -22.95 -13.03
N LEU A 35 4.10 -24.14 -12.43
CA LEU A 35 4.87 -24.42 -11.23
C LEU A 35 6.33 -24.67 -11.57
N GLY A 36 7.21 -23.98 -10.85
CA GLY A 36 8.64 -24.26 -10.83
C GLY A 36 8.95 -25.32 -9.77
N GLU A 37 9.98 -26.12 -9.99
CA GLU A 37 10.57 -26.92 -8.93
C GLU A 37 11.67 -26.12 -8.26
N CYS A 38 11.57 -25.95 -6.94
CA CYS A 38 12.71 -25.54 -6.13
C CYS A 38 13.55 -26.77 -5.80
N GLN A 39 14.85 -26.58 -5.58
CA GLN A 39 15.76 -27.65 -5.24
C GLN A 39 15.50 -28.03 -3.77
N PRO A 40 14.96 -29.23 -3.48
CA PRO A 40 14.75 -29.65 -2.09
C PRO A 40 16.11 -29.82 -1.41
N PHE A 41 16.17 -29.60 -0.10
CA PHE A 41 17.36 -29.90 0.69
C PHE A 41 17.55 -31.42 0.90
N GLY A 42 16.49 -32.22 0.72
CA GLY A 42 16.49 -33.67 0.87
C GLY A 42 16.92 -34.45 -0.38
N LEU A 43 17.38 -35.69 -0.18
CA LEU A 43 17.74 -36.64 -1.25
C LEU A 43 16.53 -37.32 -1.90
N LEU A 44 15.39 -37.36 -1.20
CA LEU A 44 14.19 -38.07 -1.63
C LEU A 44 13.13 -37.09 -2.12
N LYS A 45 12.74 -37.24 -3.39
CA LYS A 45 11.72 -36.44 -4.04
C LYS A 45 10.44 -37.26 -4.19
N ALA A 46 9.36 -36.86 -3.51
CA ALA A 46 8.09 -37.56 -3.52
C ALA A 46 7.27 -37.32 -4.78
N PHE A 47 7.41 -36.16 -5.44
CA PHE A 47 6.72 -35.91 -6.71
C PHE A 47 7.45 -34.93 -7.61
N ASN A 48 7.19 -35.04 -8.91
CA ASN A 48 7.67 -34.13 -9.96
C ASN A 48 6.49 -33.31 -10.49
N ALA A 49 6.61 -31.99 -10.35
CA ALA A 49 5.57 -31.01 -10.70
C ALA A 49 5.96 -30.09 -11.86
N LYS A 50 7.06 -30.38 -12.59
CA LYS A 50 7.53 -29.54 -13.72
C LYS A 50 6.47 -29.28 -14.78
N SER A 51 5.53 -30.21 -14.95
CA SER A 51 4.48 -30.15 -15.96
C SER A 51 3.14 -29.71 -15.40
N LEU A 52 3.06 -29.33 -14.12
CA LEU A 52 1.79 -28.92 -13.50
C LEU A 52 1.53 -27.44 -13.76
N ARG A 53 0.39 -27.18 -14.41
CA ARG A 53 -0.02 -25.85 -14.86
C ARG A 53 -1.43 -25.55 -14.38
N PHE A 54 -1.66 -24.32 -13.95
CA PHE A 54 -2.96 -23.85 -13.47
C PHE A 54 -3.40 -22.60 -14.22
N PHE A 55 -4.70 -22.40 -14.34
CA PHE A 55 -5.32 -21.17 -14.77
C PHE A 55 -5.99 -20.50 -13.58
N SER A 56 -5.73 -19.22 -13.37
CA SER A 56 -6.34 -18.45 -12.28
C SER A 56 -7.62 -17.75 -12.73
N TYR A 57 -8.66 -17.84 -11.89
CA TYR A 57 -9.97 -17.24 -12.13
C TYR A 57 -10.54 -16.55 -10.88
N ASP A 58 -11.39 -15.54 -11.13
CA ASP A 58 -12.17 -14.84 -10.11
C ASP A 58 -13.37 -15.68 -9.65
N ARG A 59 -14.17 -15.15 -8.71
CA ARG A 59 -15.38 -15.80 -8.21
C ARG A 59 -16.43 -16.12 -9.31
N ASN A 60 -16.35 -15.46 -10.46
CA ASN A 60 -17.25 -15.59 -11.60
C ASN A 60 -16.64 -16.41 -12.75
N MET A 61 -15.54 -17.13 -12.50
CA MET A 61 -14.80 -17.91 -13.51
C MET A 61 -14.24 -17.06 -14.67
N ARG A 62 -13.90 -15.79 -14.41
CA ARG A 62 -13.20 -14.91 -15.38
C ARG A 62 -11.70 -14.96 -15.14
N PRO A 63 -10.87 -14.96 -16.20
CA PRO A 63 -9.42 -15.08 -16.06
C PRO A 63 -8.85 -13.86 -15.33
N VAL A 64 -7.93 -14.10 -14.38
CA VAL A 64 -7.34 -13.04 -13.55
C VAL A 64 -5.88 -12.83 -13.91
N CYS A 65 -5.57 -11.60 -14.30
CA CYS A 65 -4.22 -11.17 -14.63
C CYS A 65 -3.88 -9.84 -13.95
N HIS A 66 -2.60 -9.54 -13.87
CA HIS A 66 -2.07 -8.24 -13.47
C HIS A 66 -1.05 -7.75 -14.51
N THR A 67 -1.25 -6.53 -15.00
CA THR A 67 -0.31 -5.87 -15.91
C THR A 67 0.59 -4.93 -15.10
N SER A 68 1.89 -5.22 -15.11
CA SER A 68 2.91 -4.39 -14.46
C SER A 68 4.00 -4.06 -15.48
N PHE A 69 4.37 -2.79 -15.60
CA PHE A 69 5.38 -2.31 -16.56
C PHE A 69 5.15 -2.82 -18.00
N GLY A 70 3.89 -2.86 -18.44
CA GLY A 70 3.51 -3.33 -19.79
C GLY A 70 3.55 -4.85 -19.99
N VAL A 71 3.81 -5.63 -18.95
CA VAL A 71 3.80 -7.10 -19.00
C VAL A 71 2.59 -7.63 -18.22
N THR A 72 1.69 -8.33 -18.91
CA THR A 72 0.56 -9.03 -18.30
C THR A 72 1.02 -10.38 -17.76
N ARG A 73 0.68 -10.66 -16.50
CA ARG A 73 1.07 -11.86 -15.76
C ARG A 73 -0.14 -12.44 -15.02
N PRO A 74 -0.14 -13.73 -14.66
CA PRO A 74 -1.23 -14.31 -13.89
C PRO A 74 -1.31 -13.67 -12.50
N ALA A 75 -2.52 -13.53 -11.97
CA ALA A 75 -2.74 -13.07 -10.60
C ALA A 75 -3.69 -14.02 -9.87
N LEU A 76 -3.44 -14.25 -8.58
CA LEU A 76 -4.23 -15.12 -7.71
C LEU A 76 -5.20 -14.27 -6.90
N GLN A 77 -6.49 -14.59 -7.01
CA GLN A 77 -7.55 -13.85 -6.31
C GLN A 77 -8.16 -14.71 -5.21
N PHE A 78 -8.30 -14.15 -4.01
CA PHE A 78 -8.95 -14.83 -2.89
C PHE A 78 -10.24 -14.10 -2.49
N PRO A 79 -11.35 -14.84 -2.32
CA PRO A 79 -11.57 -16.20 -2.84
C PRO A 79 -11.66 -16.18 -4.38
N GLY A 80 -11.39 -17.31 -4.99
CA GLY A 80 -11.30 -17.50 -6.45
C GLY A 80 -11.16 -18.97 -6.81
N PHE A 81 -10.74 -19.26 -8.04
CA PHE A 81 -10.58 -20.63 -8.53
C PHE A 81 -9.23 -20.82 -9.23
N LEU A 82 -8.64 -22.00 -9.07
CA LEU A 82 -7.52 -22.48 -9.85
C LEU A 82 -7.96 -23.68 -10.67
N LYS A 83 -7.87 -23.61 -12.00
CA LYS A 83 -8.18 -24.74 -12.87
C LYS A 83 -6.90 -25.43 -13.34
N ILE A 84 -6.81 -26.74 -13.21
CA ILE A 84 -5.67 -27.52 -13.72
C ILE A 84 -5.74 -27.56 -15.25
N ASP A 85 -4.63 -27.29 -15.93
CA ASP A 85 -4.52 -27.44 -17.38
C ASP A 85 -4.62 -28.93 -17.76
N ASN A 86 -5.43 -29.26 -18.75
CA ASN A 86 -5.65 -30.63 -19.23
C ASN A 86 -4.37 -31.32 -19.71
N THR A 87 -3.37 -30.55 -20.10
CA THR A 87 -2.07 -31.07 -20.53
C THR A 87 -1.09 -31.26 -19.36
N SER A 88 -1.51 -30.95 -18.14
CA SER A 88 -0.69 -31.15 -16.95
C SER A 88 -0.50 -32.63 -16.63
N SER A 89 0.69 -32.95 -16.15
CA SER A 89 0.99 -34.24 -15.55
C SER A 89 1.68 -34.04 -14.20
N LEU A 90 1.30 -34.88 -13.23
CA LEU A 90 1.89 -34.98 -11.92
C LEU A 90 2.43 -36.40 -11.75
N ALA A 91 3.74 -36.56 -11.60
CA ALA A 91 4.32 -37.86 -11.32
C ALA A 91 4.62 -37.95 -9.82
N MET A 92 3.84 -38.76 -9.11
CA MET A 92 4.10 -39.16 -7.73
C MET A 92 5.12 -40.30 -7.75
N LEU A 93 6.33 -40.01 -7.27
CA LEU A 93 7.46 -40.93 -7.23
C LEU A 93 7.45 -41.78 -5.95
N ASP A 94 6.94 -41.21 -4.86
CA ASP A 94 6.86 -41.85 -3.55
C ASP A 94 5.50 -41.52 -2.90
N SER A 95 5.04 -42.39 -2.00
CA SER A 95 3.80 -42.15 -1.26
C SER A 95 4.01 -41.03 -0.23
N LEU A 96 3.14 -40.01 -0.27
CA LEU A 96 3.07 -39.04 0.82
C LEU A 96 2.19 -39.61 1.94
N GLU A 97 2.74 -39.75 3.15
CA GLU A 97 1.96 -40.06 4.34
C GLU A 97 1.07 -38.86 4.69
N PRO A 98 -0.25 -38.93 4.44
CA PRO A 98 -1.09 -37.73 4.42
C PRO A 98 -1.21 -37.09 5.81
N GLU A 99 -1.26 -37.93 6.85
CA GLU A 99 -1.39 -37.52 8.25
C GLU A 99 -0.14 -36.79 8.76
N ASN A 100 1.03 -37.15 8.22
CA ASN A 100 2.33 -36.63 8.66
C ASN A 100 2.92 -35.57 7.70
N THR A 101 2.23 -35.24 6.61
CA THR A 101 2.70 -34.29 5.61
C THR A 101 2.17 -32.88 5.88
N PHE A 102 3.08 -31.95 6.14
CA PHE A 102 2.78 -30.53 6.31
C PHE A 102 3.35 -29.73 5.14
N ILE A 103 2.60 -28.73 4.69
CA ILE A 103 3.11 -27.71 3.78
C ILE A 103 3.64 -26.55 4.60
N HIS A 104 4.90 -26.21 4.37
CA HIS A 104 5.58 -25.05 4.92
C HIS A 104 5.73 -24.03 3.81
N LEU A 105 5.03 -22.90 3.94
CA LEU A 105 5.10 -21.82 2.97
C LEU A 105 6.30 -20.91 3.26
N THR A 106 6.95 -20.47 2.19
CA THR A 106 7.87 -19.33 2.16
C THR A 106 7.30 -18.30 1.20
N MET A 107 6.90 -17.14 1.72
CA MET A 107 6.29 -16.07 0.94
C MET A 107 7.14 -14.82 1.05
N THR A 108 7.76 -14.42 -0.06
CA THR A 108 8.68 -13.27 -0.11
C THR A 108 8.19 -12.23 -1.10
N ARG A 109 8.13 -10.97 -0.66
CA ARG A 109 7.74 -9.84 -1.51
C ARG A 109 8.92 -9.40 -2.38
N THR A 110 8.70 -9.24 -3.68
CA THR A 110 9.79 -9.02 -4.65
C THR A 110 10.32 -7.57 -4.71
N TYR A 111 9.61 -6.56 -4.20
CA TYR A 111 10.02 -5.15 -4.27
C TYR A 111 9.21 -4.23 -3.33
N PRO A 112 9.74 -3.08 -2.82
CA PRO A 112 11.15 -2.61 -2.79
C PRO A 112 11.93 -3.03 -1.53
N TYR A 113 11.29 -3.71 -0.58
CA TYR A 113 11.94 -4.24 0.62
C TYR A 113 11.63 -5.73 0.73
N ILE A 114 12.65 -6.55 0.99
CA ILE A 114 12.47 -7.99 1.25
C ILE A 114 11.73 -8.12 2.57
N GLN A 115 10.41 -8.20 2.48
CA GLN A 115 9.53 -8.58 3.56
C GLN A 115 9.08 -10.01 3.28
N TRP A 116 9.41 -10.92 4.19
CA TRP A 116 8.86 -12.26 4.19
C TRP A 116 7.62 -12.28 5.07
N LEU A 117 6.53 -12.82 4.54
CA LEU A 117 5.32 -13.06 5.31
C LEU A 117 5.42 -14.41 6.04
N CYS A 118 5.91 -15.41 5.31
CA CYS A 118 6.20 -16.75 5.78
C CYS A 118 7.64 -17.09 5.41
N LEU A 119 8.38 -17.71 6.32
CA LEU A 119 9.72 -18.23 6.08
C LEU A 119 9.80 -19.66 6.63
N GLY A 120 9.81 -20.64 5.73
CA GLY A 120 9.90 -22.06 6.12
C GLY A 120 8.80 -22.49 7.09
N GLY A 121 7.56 -22.07 6.82
CA GLY A 121 6.42 -22.40 7.68
C GLY A 121 6.22 -21.50 8.90
N PHE A 122 7.16 -20.60 9.20
CA PHE A 122 7.03 -19.63 10.29
C PHE A 122 6.52 -18.28 9.76
N GLY A 123 5.39 -17.82 10.29
CA GLY A 123 4.87 -16.49 10.02
C GLY A 123 5.27 -15.47 11.08
N MET A 124 5.19 -14.18 10.74
CA MET A 124 5.03 -13.12 11.76
C MET A 124 3.82 -13.48 12.65
N SER A 125 3.81 -13.11 13.95
CA SER A 125 2.94 -13.74 14.97
C SER A 125 1.45 -13.91 14.60
N MET A 126 0.90 -13.04 13.74
CA MET A 126 -0.49 -13.09 13.28
C MET A 126 -0.76 -14.08 12.12
N PHE A 127 0.28 -14.63 11.48
CA PHE A 127 0.18 -15.49 10.28
C PHE A 127 0.68 -16.93 10.51
N SER A 128 0.99 -17.33 11.74
CA SER A 128 1.61 -18.64 12.02
C SER A 128 0.82 -19.82 11.47
N ASN A 129 -0.52 -19.78 11.57
CA ASN A 129 -1.40 -20.84 11.12
C ASN A 129 -1.56 -20.87 9.58
N PHE A 130 -1.27 -19.75 8.90
CA PHE A 130 -1.34 -19.66 7.46
C PHE A 130 -0.06 -20.19 6.80
N CYS A 131 1.08 -20.01 7.46
CA CYS A 131 2.37 -20.42 6.91
C CYS A 131 2.62 -21.93 7.01
N ARG A 132 1.94 -22.63 7.92
CA ARG A 132 2.05 -24.09 8.09
C ARG A 132 0.69 -24.74 8.22
N PHE A 133 0.39 -25.68 7.33
CA PHE A 133 -0.88 -26.43 7.37
C PHE A 133 -0.70 -27.86 6.87
N ASN A 134 -1.59 -28.75 7.29
CA ASN A 134 -1.67 -30.11 6.76
C ASN A 134 -2.34 -30.06 5.38
N ILE A 135 -1.74 -30.73 4.38
CA ILE A 135 -2.24 -30.71 3.00
C ILE A 135 -3.68 -31.24 2.90
N CYS A 136 -3.99 -32.35 3.58
CA CYS A 136 -5.30 -33.00 3.55
C CYS A 136 -6.40 -32.15 4.15
N ALA A 137 -6.07 -31.34 5.14
CA ALA A 137 -7.02 -30.42 5.76
C ALA A 137 -7.55 -29.38 4.75
N ILE A 138 -6.76 -29.06 3.71
CA ILE A 138 -7.16 -28.09 2.67
C ILE A 138 -7.80 -28.79 1.46
N ILE A 139 -7.16 -29.84 0.93
CA ILE A 139 -7.63 -30.49 -0.30
C ILE A 139 -8.74 -31.51 -0.06
N GLY A 140 -8.93 -31.96 1.18
CA GLY A 140 -9.90 -32.98 1.57
C GLY A 140 -9.39 -34.42 1.42
N ASN A 141 -10.07 -35.35 2.09
CA ASN A 141 -9.63 -36.74 2.21
C ASN A 141 -9.55 -37.48 0.87
N ASP A 142 -10.44 -37.18 -0.08
CA ASP A 142 -10.42 -37.82 -1.39
C ASP A 142 -9.14 -37.51 -2.18
N TYR A 143 -8.73 -36.24 -2.20
CA TYR A 143 -7.47 -35.83 -2.83
C TYR A 143 -6.27 -36.35 -2.04
N CYS A 144 -6.37 -36.50 -0.72
CA CYS A 144 -5.28 -37.06 0.06
C CYS A 144 -5.02 -38.54 -0.21
N ASN A 145 -6.08 -39.34 -0.34
CA ASN A 145 -5.95 -40.74 -0.77
C ASN A 145 -5.39 -40.87 -2.20
N PHE A 146 -5.59 -39.85 -3.03
CA PHE A 146 -5.06 -39.80 -4.39
C PHE A 146 -3.55 -39.50 -4.40
N ILE A 147 -3.08 -38.50 -3.66
CA ILE A 147 -1.64 -38.17 -3.59
C ILE A 147 -0.82 -39.16 -2.75
N SER A 148 -1.45 -40.04 -1.97
CA SER A 148 -0.74 -41.07 -1.21
C SER A 148 -0.29 -42.25 -2.08
N GLN A 149 -0.79 -42.38 -3.31
CA GLN A 149 -0.45 -43.48 -4.20
C GLN A 149 0.60 -43.05 -5.22
N PRO A 150 1.75 -43.75 -5.31
CA PRO A 150 2.71 -43.52 -6.39
C PRO A 150 2.09 -43.78 -7.75
N GLY A 151 2.41 -42.96 -8.75
CA GLY A 151 1.81 -43.05 -10.07
C GLY A 151 1.97 -41.78 -10.90
N VAL A 152 1.70 -41.89 -12.20
CA VAL A 152 1.65 -40.73 -13.10
C VAL A 152 0.19 -40.36 -13.33
N TYR A 153 -0.16 -39.16 -12.90
CA TYR A 153 -1.50 -38.62 -12.98
C TYR A 153 -1.57 -37.55 -14.07
N ASN A 154 -2.54 -37.69 -14.95
CA ASN A 154 -2.86 -36.75 -16.03
C ASN A 154 -4.36 -36.49 -16.04
N SER A 155 -4.83 -35.59 -16.90
CA SER A 155 -6.26 -35.26 -17.01
C SER A 155 -7.16 -36.46 -17.32
N SER A 156 -6.65 -37.50 -17.98
CA SER A 156 -7.44 -38.71 -18.30
C SER A 156 -7.59 -39.68 -17.13
N ASN A 157 -6.66 -39.67 -16.17
CA ASN A 157 -6.59 -40.66 -15.09
C ASN A 157 -7.03 -40.08 -13.74
N ILE A 158 -7.22 -38.76 -13.66
CA ILE A 158 -7.79 -38.09 -12.48
C ILE A 158 -9.29 -38.41 -12.45
N PRO A 159 -9.81 -39.03 -11.37
CA PRO A 159 -11.24 -39.31 -11.25
C PRO A 159 -12.12 -38.07 -11.49
N ASP A 160 -13.20 -38.20 -12.27
CA ASP A 160 -14.11 -37.09 -12.63
C ASP A 160 -14.69 -36.33 -11.42
N ARG A 161 -14.75 -36.99 -10.26
CA ARG A 161 -15.15 -36.36 -8.98
C ARG A 161 -14.24 -35.20 -8.59
N PHE A 162 -12.98 -35.22 -9.05
CA PHE A 162 -12.06 -34.10 -8.95
C PHE A 162 -12.38 -33.16 -10.09
N ASN A 163 -13.41 -32.33 -9.90
CA ASN A 163 -13.62 -31.16 -10.72
C ASN A 163 -12.26 -30.46 -10.80
N HIS A 164 -11.67 -30.32 -12.00
CA HIS A 164 -10.31 -29.80 -12.21
C HIS A 164 -10.14 -28.34 -11.74
N THR A 165 -11.03 -27.83 -10.90
CA THR A 165 -11.09 -26.52 -10.28
C THR A 165 -10.91 -26.65 -8.77
N ILE A 166 -9.82 -26.10 -8.25
CA ILE A 166 -9.55 -25.92 -6.83
C ILE A 166 -10.16 -24.60 -6.41
N ARG A 167 -11.00 -24.61 -5.37
CA ARG A 167 -11.59 -23.38 -4.80
C ARG A 167 -10.61 -22.77 -3.81
N LEU A 168 -10.26 -21.51 -4.03
CA LEU A 168 -9.46 -20.73 -3.09
C LEU A 168 -10.40 -20.16 -2.02
N PRO A 169 -10.16 -20.44 -0.72
CA PRO A 169 -11.04 -19.99 0.35
C PRO A 169 -10.96 -18.46 0.52
N PRO A 170 -11.99 -17.85 1.12
CA PRO A 170 -11.89 -16.46 1.53
C PRO A 170 -10.84 -16.35 2.64
N LEU A 171 -9.92 -15.40 2.50
CA LEU A 171 -8.98 -15.06 3.56
C LEU A 171 -9.70 -14.13 4.54
N GLN A 172 -9.92 -14.60 5.78
CA GLN A 172 -10.44 -13.76 6.86
C GLN A 172 -9.28 -12.97 7.44
N VAL A 173 -8.97 -11.84 6.82
CA VAL A 173 -7.87 -10.95 7.22
C VAL A 173 -8.43 -9.55 7.34
N ASP A 174 -8.10 -8.82 8.41
CA ASP A 174 -8.53 -7.43 8.53
C ASP A 174 -8.01 -6.60 7.36
N SER A 175 -8.71 -5.52 7.00
CA SER A 175 -8.38 -4.66 5.85
C SER A 175 -6.91 -4.19 5.80
N PHE A 176 -6.31 -3.97 6.98
CA PHE A 176 -4.87 -3.67 7.08
C PHE A 176 -4.00 -4.84 6.60
N LEU A 177 -4.28 -6.06 7.06
CA LEU A 177 -3.57 -7.26 6.64
C LEU A 177 -3.86 -7.58 5.17
N ALA A 178 -5.05 -7.21 4.68
CA ALA A 178 -5.37 -7.35 3.28
C ALA A 178 -4.45 -6.52 2.39
N SER A 179 -4.21 -5.25 2.74
CA SER A 179 -3.26 -4.41 2.00
C SER A 179 -1.81 -4.94 2.06
N LEU A 180 -1.43 -5.62 3.14
CA LEU A 180 -0.12 -6.27 3.28
C LEU A 180 0.03 -7.54 2.46
N LEU A 181 -1.08 -8.17 2.09
CA LEU A 181 -1.15 -9.35 1.24
C LEU A 181 -1.28 -8.98 -0.24
N GLU A 182 -1.63 -7.74 -0.56
CA GLU A 182 -1.62 -7.26 -1.94
C GLU A 182 -0.21 -6.91 -2.43
N GLY A 183 0.22 -7.59 -3.49
CA GLY A 183 1.55 -7.37 -4.04
C GLY A 183 2.05 -8.54 -4.89
N ASN A 184 3.26 -8.38 -5.42
CA ASN A 184 3.96 -9.45 -6.13
C ASN A 184 4.70 -10.30 -5.09
N TYR A 185 4.42 -11.60 -5.08
CA TYR A 185 5.05 -12.55 -4.17
C TYR A 185 5.70 -13.66 -4.96
N ARG A 186 6.86 -14.08 -4.46
CA ARG A 186 7.39 -15.42 -4.68
C ARG A 186 6.89 -16.31 -3.55
N ILE A 187 6.15 -17.34 -3.92
CA ILE A 187 5.57 -18.30 -2.98
C ILE A 187 6.24 -19.65 -3.24
N GLU A 188 6.84 -20.23 -2.21
CA GLU A 188 7.41 -21.56 -2.24
C GLU A 188 6.67 -22.42 -1.21
N ALA A 189 6.28 -23.62 -1.62
CA ALA A 189 5.60 -24.60 -0.79
C ALA A 189 6.53 -25.80 -0.62
N HIS A 190 7.03 -25.98 0.59
CA HIS A 190 7.87 -27.11 0.99
C HIS A 190 6.99 -28.17 1.64
N PHE A 191 7.03 -29.39 1.11
CA PHE A 191 6.25 -30.52 1.60
C PHE A 191 7.14 -31.32 2.54
N ILE A 192 6.84 -31.26 3.84
CA ILE A 192 7.63 -31.88 4.89
C ILE A 192 6.85 -33.06 5.46
N ALA A 193 7.40 -34.26 5.33
CA ALA A 193 6.87 -35.49 5.93
C ALA A 193 7.93 -36.11 6.82
N SER A 194 7.55 -36.48 8.05
CA SER A 194 8.47 -37.12 9.02
C SER A 194 9.76 -36.32 9.24
N LEU A 195 9.66 -34.98 9.29
CA LEU A 195 10.76 -34.01 9.43
C LEU A 195 11.73 -33.92 8.24
N GLU A 196 11.45 -34.60 7.13
CA GLU A 196 12.22 -34.51 5.90
C GLU A 196 11.43 -33.77 4.83
N GLU A 197 12.11 -32.89 4.10
CA GLU A 197 11.54 -32.25 2.92
C GLU A 197 11.46 -33.28 1.78
N ARG A 198 10.24 -33.58 1.35
CA ARG A 198 9.94 -34.55 0.30
C ARG A 198 9.67 -33.90 -1.05
N ALA A 199 9.25 -32.65 -1.08
CA ALA A 199 9.09 -31.93 -2.33
C ALA A 199 9.10 -30.42 -2.11
N CYS A 200 9.41 -29.68 -3.17
CA CYS A 200 9.38 -28.23 -3.17
C CYS A 200 8.75 -27.74 -4.47
N VAL A 201 7.74 -26.89 -4.34
CA VAL A 201 7.05 -26.25 -5.46
C VAL A 201 7.16 -24.74 -5.30
N SER A 202 7.55 -24.06 -6.37
CA SER A 202 7.57 -22.59 -6.41
C SER A 202 6.54 -22.07 -7.40
N LEU A 203 5.79 -21.08 -6.95
CA LEU A 203 5.03 -20.20 -7.82
C LEU A 203 5.98 -19.10 -8.33
N PRO A 204 5.91 -18.74 -9.62
CA PRO A 204 6.80 -17.72 -10.19
C PRO A 204 6.66 -16.41 -9.41
N ALA A 205 7.78 -15.68 -9.25
CA ALA A 205 7.97 -14.55 -8.34
C ALA A 205 7.12 -13.29 -8.60
N ASP A 206 6.18 -13.41 -9.53
CA ASP A 206 5.49 -12.31 -10.18
C ASP A 206 3.97 -12.48 -10.21
N ALA A 207 3.46 -13.50 -9.52
CA ALA A 207 2.03 -13.63 -9.29
C ALA A 207 1.59 -12.53 -8.30
N LYS A 208 0.63 -11.70 -8.71
CA LYS A 208 0.02 -10.74 -7.80
C LYS A 208 -1.08 -11.42 -7.00
N LEU A 209 -1.01 -11.32 -5.67
CA LEU A 209 -2.10 -11.75 -4.81
C LEU A 209 -3.10 -10.58 -4.68
N MET A 210 -4.36 -10.85 -4.97
CA MET A 210 -5.46 -9.89 -4.88
C MET A 210 -6.49 -10.38 -3.88
N LEU A 211 -6.82 -9.54 -2.91
CA LEU A 211 -7.88 -9.81 -1.97
C LEU A 211 -9.14 -9.09 -2.43
N THR A 212 -10.22 -9.85 -2.59
CA THR A 212 -11.52 -9.25 -2.92
C THR A 212 -12.32 -9.12 -1.64
N GLU A 213 -11.92 -8.18 -0.80
CA GLU A 213 -12.82 -7.63 0.21
C GLU A 213 -13.71 -6.61 -0.49
N ARG A 214 -14.76 -7.08 -1.14
CA ARG A 214 -15.94 -6.24 -1.35
C ARG A 214 -17.04 -6.80 -0.47
N GLU A 215 -17.19 -6.22 0.71
CA GLU A 215 -18.54 -5.99 1.19
C GLU A 215 -19.28 -5.23 0.08
N GLU A 216 -20.42 -5.75 -0.39
CA GLU A 216 -21.27 -5.04 -1.33
C GLU A 216 -21.94 -3.87 -0.60
N LEU A 217 -21.16 -2.81 -0.36
CA LEU A 217 -21.64 -1.60 0.30
C LEU A 217 -22.61 -0.86 -0.63
N SER A 218 -23.71 -0.39 -0.06
CA SER A 218 -24.66 0.49 -0.75
C SER A 218 -23.97 1.76 -1.25
N ASP A 219 -24.42 2.33 -2.36
CA ASP A 219 -23.85 3.57 -2.91
C ASP A 219 -23.99 4.76 -1.94
N PHE A 220 -25.03 4.74 -1.11
CA PHE A 220 -25.17 5.68 0.01
C PHE A 220 -24.00 5.54 0.99
N GLU A 221 -23.66 4.31 1.38
CA GLU A 221 -22.59 4.06 2.34
C GLU A 221 -21.22 4.42 1.78
N LYS A 222 -20.96 4.12 0.50
CA LYS A 222 -19.73 4.56 -0.18
C LYS A 222 -19.60 6.08 -0.16
N THR A 223 -20.69 6.79 -0.39
CA THR A 223 -20.72 8.26 -0.39
C THR A 223 -20.52 8.80 1.03
N ALA A 224 -21.23 8.25 2.01
CA ALA A 224 -21.11 8.62 3.41
C ALA A 224 -19.69 8.40 3.95
N ARG A 225 -19.06 7.25 3.65
CA ARG A 225 -17.67 6.96 4.02
C ARG A 225 -16.70 7.96 3.39
N LYS A 226 -16.84 8.29 2.10
CA LYS A 226 -16.02 9.32 1.43
C LYS A 226 -16.17 10.70 2.07
N VAL A 227 -17.39 11.08 2.45
CA VAL A 227 -17.65 12.36 3.14
C VAL A 227 -17.03 12.35 4.54
N ALA A 228 -17.28 11.29 5.31
CA ALA A 228 -16.74 11.14 6.66
C ALA A 228 -15.20 11.16 6.66
N GLU A 229 -14.57 10.47 5.70
CA GLU A 229 -13.12 10.48 5.49
C GLU A 229 -12.60 11.88 5.19
N ARG A 230 -13.25 12.63 4.29
CA ARG A 230 -12.87 14.02 3.99
C ARG A 230 -13.03 14.93 5.20
N CYS A 231 -14.12 14.80 5.95
CA CYS A 231 -14.36 15.56 7.19
C CYS A 231 -13.32 15.23 8.25
N PHE A 232 -12.97 13.96 8.43
CA PHE A 232 -11.95 13.52 9.36
C PHE A 232 -10.57 14.08 8.99
N ARG A 233 -10.17 13.95 7.72
CA ARG A 233 -8.90 14.54 7.22
C ARG A 233 -8.85 16.04 7.45
N PHE A 234 -9.96 16.73 7.19
CA PHE A 234 -10.05 18.16 7.44
C PHE A 234 -9.90 18.48 8.93
N ALA A 235 -10.56 17.75 9.82
CA ALA A 235 -10.41 17.93 11.27
C ALA A 235 -8.97 17.69 11.74
N VAL A 236 -8.30 16.65 11.23
CA VAL A 236 -6.89 16.37 11.52
C VAL A 236 -5.98 17.48 10.96
N ALA A 237 -6.24 17.98 9.76
CA ALA A 237 -5.50 19.10 9.18
C ALA A 237 -5.61 20.38 10.04
N VAL A 238 -6.82 20.69 10.53
CA VAL A 238 -7.06 21.82 11.45
C VAL A 238 -6.29 21.62 12.76
N PHE A 239 -6.35 20.42 13.33
CA PHE A 239 -5.63 20.08 14.56
C PHE A 239 -4.11 20.22 14.38
N VAL A 240 -3.55 19.65 13.31
CA VAL A 240 -2.13 19.76 12.98
C VAL A 240 -1.74 21.22 12.79
N SER A 241 -2.55 22.01 12.09
CA SER A 241 -2.30 23.44 11.91
C SER A 241 -2.27 24.20 13.24
N ALA A 242 -3.20 23.92 14.16
CA ALA A 242 -3.23 24.53 15.48
C ALA A 242 -2.00 24.15 16.31
N GLN A 243 -1.67 22.86 16.37
CA GLN A 243 -0.50 22.37 17.12
C GLN A 243 0.82 22.93 16.58
N MET A 244 0.94 23.06 15.26
CA MET A 244 2.13 23.65 14.65
C MET A 244 2.28 25.14 14.95
N PHE A 245 1.16 25.87 14.95
CA PHE A 245 1.16 27.27 15.34
C PHE A 245 1.60 27.42 16.80
N ASP A 246 1.00 26.66 17.72
CA ASP A 246 1.38 26.69 19.12
C ASP A 246 2.84 26.25 19.32
N PHE A 247 3.29 25.20 18.65
CA PHE A 247 4.68 24.77 18.74
C PHE A 247 5.65 25.85 18.27
N LEU A 248 5.39 26.53 17.14
CA LEU A 248 6.33 27.49 16.56
C LEU A 248 6.26 28.88 17.19
N PHE A 249 5.09 29.35 17.60
CA PHE A 249 4.93 30.75 18.04
C PHE A 249 4.77 30.93 19.55
N ASN A 250 4.57 29.84 20.31
CA ASN A 250 4.50 29.93 21.77
C ASN A 250 5.88 30.21 22.38
N SER A 251 5.99 31.27 23.17
CA SER A 251 7.24 31.68 23.81
C SER A 251 7.73 30.77 24.93
N ILE A 252 6.97 29.73 25.31
CA ILE A 252 7.50 28.62 26.13
C ILE A 252 8.61 27.88 25.38
N TRP A 253 8.53 27.80 24.05
CA TRP A 253 9.57 27.20 23.22
C TRP A 253 10.62 28.23 22.83
N MET A 254 11.88 27.80 22.76
CA MET A 254 13.03 28.70 22.54
C MET A 254 12.92 29.48 21.22
N HIS A 255 12.52 28.84 20.12
CA HIS A 255 12.35 29.51 18.83
C HIS A 255 11.18 30.50 18.83
N GLY A 256 10.06 30.15 19.49
CA GLY A 256 8.91 31.06 19.67
C GLY A 256 9.25 32.25 20.56
N TYR A 257 10.09 32.07 21.58
CA TYR A 257 10.61 33.13 22.45
C TYR A 257 11.48 34.10 21.65
N ILE A 258 12.48 33.59 20.91
CA ILE A 258 13.36 34.42 20.08
C ILE A 258 12.55 35.14 18.99
N TRP A 259 11.56 34.48 18.40
CA TRP A 259 10.65 35.10 17.44
C TRP A 259 9.93 36.29 18.09
N SER A 260 9.35 36.10 19.27
CA SER A 260 8.61 37.13 20.02
C SER A 260 9.48 38.33 20.37
N LEU A 261 10.75 38.11 20.76
CA LEU A 261 11.72 39.18 21.05
C LEU A 261 12.13 39.99 19.82
N ASN A 262 12.01 39.39 18.62
CA ASN A 262 12.37 40.05 17.36
C ASN A 262 11.18 40.66 16.64
N GLN A 263 9.98 40.56 17.21
CA GLN A 263 8.82 41.28 16.73
C GLN A 263 8.99 42.79 16.99
N LYS A 264 8.56 43.61 16.04
CA LYS A 264 8.53 45.07 16.19
C LYS A 264 7.29 45.45 17.01
N VAL A 265 7.28 45.07 18.29
CA VAL A 265 6.17 45.37 19.22
C VAL A 265 6.51 46.65 19.99
N GLU A 266 5.49 47.45 20.30
CA GLU A 266 5.60 48.70 21.06
C GLU A 266 6.07 48.52 22.51
N MET A 267 6.07 47.27 23.01
CA MET A 267 6.46 46.92 24.37
C MET A 267 7.83 46.23 24.35
N ASP A 268 8.74 46.67 25.23
CA ASP A 268 10.04 46.01 25.38
C ASP A 268 9.85 44.62 26.00
N MET A 269 9.88 43.60 25.14
CA MET A 269 9.69 42.20 25.53
C MET A 269 10.96 41.61 26.14
N SER A 270 12.10 42.32 26.08
CA SER A 270 13.40 41.80 26.52
C SER A 270 13.50 41.57 28.03
N GLU A 271 12.72 42.30 28.82
CA GLU A 271 12.68 42.19 30.28
C GLU A 271 11.61 41.21 30.80
N ARG A 272 10.79 40.63 29.91
CA ARG A 272 9.65 39.79 30.30
C ARG A 272 9.99 38.31 30.25
N SER A 273 9.45 37.56 31.21
CA SER A 273 9.55 36.09 31.21
C SER A 273 8.76 35.49 30.04
N ALA A 274 9.17 34.31 29.59
CA ALA A 274 8.47 33.54 28.55
C ALA A 274 6.96 33.40 28.83
N GLY A 275 6.58 33.11 30.08
CA GLY A 275 5.17 33.02 30.49
C GLY A 275 4.42 34.34 30.36
N ALA A 276 5.02 35.46 30.78
CA ALA A 276 4.39 36.77 30.63
C ALA A 276 4.19 37.19 29.16
N ILE A 277 5.07 36.73 28.26
CA ILE A 277 4.91 36.91 26.81
C ILE A 277 3.75 36.05 26.28
N VAL A 278 3.64 34.78 26.70
CA VAL A 278 2.51 33.91 26.32
C VAL A 278 1.19 34.51 26.79
N ASP A 279 1.11 34.93 28.05
CA ASP A 279 -0.12 35.53 28.61
C ASP A 279 -0.52 36.78 27.84
N HIS A 280 0.46 37.61 27.46
CA HIS A 280 0.21 38.76 26.60
C HIS A 280 -0.31 38.34 25.22
N GLN A 281 0.30 37.34 24.57
CA GLN A 281 -0.16 36.82 23.28
C GLN A 281 -1.58 36.25 23.36
N LEU A 282 -1.89 35.49 24.42
CA LEU A 282 -3.23 34.94 24.67
C LEU A 282 -4.28 36.02 24.97
N SER A 283 -3.87 37.13 25.59
CA SER A 283 -4.75 38.30 25.79
C SER A 283 -5.11 39.01 24.48
N LYS A 284 -4.27 38.87 23.44
CA LYS A 284 -4.48 39.48 22.13
C LYS A 284 -5.14 38.55 21.13
N VAL A 285 -4.82 37.26 21.19
CA VAL A 285 -5.35 36.21 20.31
C VAL A 285 -5.74 35.02 21.18
N GLY A 286 -7.03 34.93 21.46
CA GLY A 286 -7.61 33.86 22.26
C GLY A 286 -7.67 32.54 21.51
N ASN A 287 -8.12 31.50 22.21
CA ASN A 287 -8.17 30.14 21.66
C ASN A 287 -9.13 30.02 20.46
N VAL A 288 -10.22 30.78 20.45
CA VAL A 288 -11.20 30.76 19.36
C VAL A 288 -10.60 31.33 18.09
N GLU A 289 -9.91 32.48 18.16
CA GLU A 289 -9.25 33.05 16.98
C GLU A 289 -8.15 32.13 16.43
N ARG A 290 -7.42 31.41 17.30
CA ARG A 290 -6.42 30.43 16.88
C ARG A 290 -7.05 29.28 16.10
N VAL A 291 -8.13 28.68 16.61
CA VAL A 291 -8.85 27.60 15.91
C VAL A 291 -9.40 28.07 14.56
N VAL A 292 -9.97 29.28 14.50
CA VAL A 292 -10.45 29.87 13.25
C VAL A 292 -9.29 30.07 12.27
N SER A 293 -8.17 30.62 12.72
CA SER A 293 -6.96 30.81 11.90
C SER A 293 -6.42 29.49 11.35
N SER A 294 -6.33 28.45 12.18
CA SER A 294 -5.91 27.11 11.76
C SER A 294 -6.87 26.49 10.75
N THR A 295 -8.17 26.74 10.90
CA THR A 295 -9.20 26.30 9.95
C THR A 295 -9.03 26.97 8.59
N VAL A 296 -8.82 28.29 8.58
CA VAL A 296 -8.56 29.05 7.35
C VAL A 296 -7.27 28.59 6.69
N ALA A 297 -6.21 28.36 7.46
CA ALA A 297 -4.92 27.89 6.92
C ALA A 297 -5.03 26.50 6.30
N ALA A 298 -5.72 25.56 6.95
CA ALA A 298 -5.98 24.23 6.41
C ALA A 298 -6.78 24.27 5.10
N LEU A 299 -7.82 25.12 5.03
CA LEU A 299 -8.58 25.34 3.80
C LEU A 299 -7.73 25.93 2.67
N ALA A 300 -6.92 26.94 2.97
CA ALA A 300 -6.04 27.57 1.98
C ALA A 300 -5.05 26.56 1.37
N ILE A 301 -4.46 25.70 2.20
CA ILE A 301 -3.58 24.63 1.73
C ILE A 301 -4.35 23.59 0.91
N GLY A 302 -5.55 23.20 1.34
CA GLY A 302 -6.42 22.32 0.57
C GLY A 302 -6.72 22.85 -0.83
N VAL A 303 -7.11 24.12 -0.94
CA VAL A 303 -7.35 24.79 -2.23
C VAL A 303 -6.07 24.85 -3.08
N LEU A 304 -4.93 25.13 -2.46
CA LEU A 304 -3.64 25.17 -3.15
C LEU A 304 -3.27 23.80 -3.73
N LEU A 305 -3.49 22.71 -2.99
CA LEU A 305 -3.24 21.35 -3.48
C LEU A 305 -4.17 20.97 -4.63
N LEU A 306 -5.44 21.37 -4.56
CA LEU A 306 -6.39 21.21 -5.67
C LEU A 306 -5.91 21.96 -6.92
N ALA A 307 -5.44 23.20 -6.76
CA ALA A 307 -4.88 24.00 -7.86
C ALA A 307 -3.61 23.37 -8.46
N LEU A 308 -2.77 22.74 -7.61
CA LEU A 308 -1.57 22.01 -8.04
C LEU A 308 -1.87 20.62 -8.63
N GLY A 309 -3.14 20.21 -8.64
CA GLY A 309 -3.60 18.97 -9.28
C GLY A 309 -3.48 17.71 -8.43
N TYR A 310 -3.36 17.83 -7.11
CA TYR A 310 -3.22 16.69 -6.20
C TYR A 310 -4.42 15.74 -6.17
N ASP A 311 -5.58 16.18 -6.65
CA ASP A 311 -6.77 15.35 -6.83
C ASP A 311 -6.77 14.56 -8.16
N LYS A 312 -5.97 14.98 -9.13
CA LYS A 312 -6.03 14.48 -10.52
C LYS A 312 -4.98 13.42 -10.86
N ARG A 313 -3.87 13.37 -10.11
CA ARG A 313 -2.77 12.44 -10.35
C ARG A 313 -2.15 11.97 -9.04
N GLN A 314 -1.49 10.81 -9.08
CA GLN A 314 -0.67 10.39 -7.94
C GLN A 314 0.58 11.27 -7.88
N HIS A 315 0.80 11.86 -6.72
CA HIS A 315 1.97 12.66 -6.42
C HIS A 315 2.87 11.91 -5.43
N THR A 316 4.18 12.08 -5.59
CA THR A 316 5.13 11.56 -4.60
C THR A 316 5.25 12.51 -3.42
N VAL A 317 5.60 11.98 -2.24
CA VAL A 317 5.90 12.80 -1.05
C VAL A 317 7.00 13.83 -1.34
N TRP A 318 7.93 13.49 -2.24
CA TRP A 318 9.00 14.39 -2.68
C TRP A 318 8.50 15.60 -3.45
N GLU A 319 7.43 15.45 -4.25
CA GLU A 319 6.80 16.60 -4.91
C GLU A 319 6.16 17.52 -3.89
N LEU A 320 5.41 16.99 -2.92
CA LEU A 320 4.83 17.79 -1.85
C LEU A 320 5.89 18.55 -1.06
N PHE A 321 7.00 17.89 -0.75
CA PHE A 321 8.16 18.50 -0.10
C PHE A 321 8.70 19.68 -0.91
N LYS A 322 8.93 19.53 -2.22
CA LYS A 322 9.40 20.62 -3.08
C LYS A 322 8.44 21.82 -3.11
N HIS A 323 7.13 21.56 -3.26
CA HIS A 323 6.14 22.63 -3.27
C HIS A 323 6.11 23.37 -1.92
N SER A 324 6.18 22.63 -0.81
CA SER A 324 6.20 23.22 0.53
C SER A 324 7.41 24.12 0.76
N ILE A 325 8.61 23.74 0.29
CA ILE A 325 9.82 24.59 0.36
C ILE A 325 9.61 25.88 -0.43
N LEU A 326 9.09 25.78 -1.66
CA LEU A 326 8.84 26.94 -2.51
C LEU A 326 7.87 27.92 -1.83
N ILE A 327 6.78 27.41 -1.25
CA ILE A 327 5.78 28.20 -0.53
C ILE A 327 6.39 28.86 0.71
N GLY A 328 7.20 28.13 1.48
CA GLY A 328 7.90 28.69 2.65
C GLY A 328 8.86 29.82 2.27
N MET A 329 9.65 29.64 1.20
CA MET A 329 10.54 30.70 0.69
C MET A 329 9.77 31.92 0.23
N MET A 330 8.68 31.74 -0.54
CA MET A 330 7.83 32.84 -0.99
C MET A 330 7.21 33.58 0.20
N ALA A 331 6.71 32.86 1.21
CA ALA A 331 6.15 33.47 2.41
C ALA A 331 7.20 34.31 3.17
N GLY A 332 8.42 33.78 3.34
CA GLY A 332 9.53 34.53 3.95
C GLY A 332 9.88 35.80 3.17
N CYS A 333 9.99 35.72 1.84
CA CYS A 333 10.25 36.88 0.98
C CYS A 333 9.14 37.94 1.07
N VAL A 334 7.87 37.52 1.01
CA VAL A 334 6.73 38.43 1.15
C VAL A 334 6.75 39.13 2.51
N ARG A 335 7.12 38.41 3.59
CA ARG A 335 7.25 39.02 4.92
C ARG A 335 8.36 40.06 5.00
N CYS A 336 9.52 39.80 4.42
CA CYS A 336 10.59 40.80 4.29
C CYS A 336 10.14 42.07 3.55
N MET A 337 9.19 41.95 2.61
CA MET A 337 8.63 43.10 1.88
C MET A 337 7.53 43.84 2.66
N GLN A 338 6.68 43.11 3.37
CA GLN A 338 5.52 43.67 4.09
C GLN A 338 5.92 44.43 5.34
N MET A 339 6.93 43.94 6.06
CA MET A 339 7.42 44.58 7.27
C MET A 339 8.89 44.88 7.13
N GLN A 340 9.33 46.06 7.57
CA GLN A 340 10.74 46.31 7.91
C GLN A 340 11.13 45.51 9.18
N GLN A 341 10.91 44.20 9.14
CA GLN A 341 11.22 43.25 10.19
C GLN A 341 12.67 42.79 10.08
N ARG A 342 13.19 42.28 11.19
CA ARG A 342 14.50 41.62 11.22
C ARG A 342 14.44 40.31 10.43
N LEU A 343 15.60 39.84 9.96
CA LEU A 343 15.72 38.62 9.17
C LEU A 343 15.15 37.38 9.87
N TYR A 344 15.27 37.29 11.20
CA TYR A 344 14.84 36.12 11.98
C TYR A 344 13.32 35.87 11.91
N PRO A 345 12.42 36.84 12.20
CA PRO A 345 10.98 36.68 12.00
C PRO A 345 10.59 36.19 10.60
N ALA A 346 11.21 36.73 9.55
CA ALA A 346 10.89 36.35 8.18
C ALA A 346 11.29 34.89 7.87
N ILE A 347 12.48 34.46 8.32
CA ILE A 347 12.92 33.06 8.18
C ILE A 347 12.00 32.14 8.98
N HIS A 348 11.65 32.52 10.21
CA HIS A 348 10.82 31.72 11.10
C HIS A 348 9.40 31.53 10.54
N GLU A 349 8.78 32.60 10.02
CA GLU A 349 7.46 32.53 9.38
C GLU A 349 7.50 31.77 8.05
N GLY A 350 8.57 31.93 7.26
CA GLY A 350 8.78 31.13 6.05
C GLY A 350 8.92 29.64 6.36
N PHE A 351 9.66 29.29 7.42
CA PHE A 351 9.80 27.92 7.90
C PHE A 351 8.47 27.35 8.40
N TYR A 352 7.69 28.14 9.13
CA TYR A 352 6.32 27.77 9.52
C TYR A 352 5.45 27.47 8.30
N ALA A 353 5.42 28.36 7.31
CA ALA A 353 4.63 28.16 6.10
C ALA A 353 5.05 26.90 5.32
N TYR A 354 6.36 26.62 5.26
CA TYR A 354 6.89 25.37 4.71
C TYR A 354 6.35 24.15 5.46
N LEU A 355 6.61 24.06 6.78
CA LEU A 355 6.22 22.89 7.56
C LEU A 355 4.70 22.70 7.49
N LEU A 356 3.94 23.79 7.63
CA LEU A 356 2.48 23.76 7.67
C LEU A 356 1.93 23.21 6.37
N THR A 357 2.41 23.72 5.23
CA THR A 357 2.05 23.22 3.91
C THR A 357 2.37 21.74 3.75
N PHE A 358 3.55 21.32 4.22
CA PHE A 358 3.98 19.93 4.11
C PHE A 358 3.10 18.98 4.93
N PHE A 359 2.95 19.23 6.24
CA PHE A 359 2.20 18.32 7.11
C PHE A 359 0.71 18.34 6.82
N VAL A 360 0.09 19.52 6.65
CA VAL A 360 -1.31 19.61 6.25
C VAL A 360 -1.52 18.97 4.88
N GLY A 361 -0.62 19.21 3.92
CA GLY A 361 -0.72 18.57 2.62
C GLY A 361 -0.57 17.06 2.66
N LEU A 362 0.26 16.54 3.57
CA LEU A 362 0.37 15.11 3.81
C LEU A 362 -0.95 14.56 4.34
N THR A 363 -1.60 15.24 5.30
CA THR A 363 -2.91 14.80 5.83
C THR A 363 -4.00 14.72 4.75
N PHE A 364 -3.98 15.62 3.77
CA PHE A 364 -4.92 15.56 2.64
C PHE A 364 -4.53 14.50 1.60
N SER A 365 -3.24 14.22 1.42
CA SER A 365 -2.70 13.42 0.31
C SER A 365 -2.51 11.93 0.63
N VAL A 366 -2.47 11.52 1.90
CA VAL A 366 -2.38 10.09 2.26
C VAL A 366 -3.62 9.36 1.72
N GLN A 367 -3.43 8.32 0.92
CA GLN A 367 -4.49 7.41 0.46
C GLN A 367 -4.37 6.13 1.30
N PHE A 368 -5.45 5.73 1.97
CA PHE A 368 -5.53 4.48 2.76
C PHE A 368 -6.13 3.37 1.92
#